data_AF-A0A945KZJ7-F1
#
_entry.id   AF-A0A945KZJ7-F1
#
_cell.length_a   1.000
_cell.length_b   1.000
_cell.length_c   1.000
_cell.angle_alpha   90.00
_cell.angle_beta   90.00
_cell.angle_gamma   90.00
#
_symmetry.space_group_name_H-M   'P 1'
#
loop_
_entity.id
_entity.type
_entity.pdbx_description
1 polymer ?
#
loop_
_entity_poly.entity_id
_entity_poly.type
_entity_poly.pdbx_seq_one_letter_code
_entity_poly.pdbx_strand_id
1 'polypeptide(L)'
;MEWIINEFRWMQWNWAGSTFFILLFLSITGLTVWDAIAPGISKKGLLPISTTRGDRLFVGIMGSIGLTLLWLALIGNQALWLALLLVAIYNAALALRG
;
A
#
# COMPACT_ATOMS: atom_id res chain seq x y z
N MET A 1 26.81 20.50 -2.62
CA MET A 1 25.97 19.47 -1.97
C MET A 1 24.79 20.09 -1.22
N GLU A 2 24.90 21.29 -0.66
CA GLU A 2 23.76 21.97 0.01
C GLU A 2 22.57 22.28 -0.90
N TRP A 3 22.81 22.48 -2.21
CA TRP A 3 21.75 22.67 -3.18
C TRP A 3 20.79 21.48 -3.23
N ILE A 4 21.30 20.24 -3.19
CA ILE A 4 20.47 19.03 -3.13
C ILE A 4 19.60 19.06 -1.88
N ILE A 5 20.21 19.34 -0.73
CA ILE A 5 19.49 19.37 0.54
C ILE A 5 18.38 20.42 0.49
N ASN A 6 18.66 21.63 0.00
CA ASN A 6 17.65 22.69 -0.11
C ASN A 6 16.52 22.35 -1.09
N GLU A 7 16.85 21.75 -2.24
CA GLU A 7 15.85 21.33 -3.23
C GLU A 7 14.98 20.19 -2.73
N PHE A 8 15.46 19.30 -1.85
CA PHE A 8 14.66 18.19 -1.34
C PHE A 8 13.95 18.49 0.00
N ARG A 9 14.20 19.64 0.64
CA ARG A 9 13.60 20.01 1.95
C ARG A 9 12.08 20.21 1.95
N TRP A 10 11.44 20.30 0.77
CA TRP A 10 10.00 20.48 0.66
C TRP A 10 9.20 19.32 1.26
N MET A 11 9.75 18.10 1.22
CA MET A 11 9.22 16.96 1.96
C MET A 11 10.08 16.74 3.19
N GLN A 12 9.44 16.49 4.33
CA GLN A 12 10.15 16.02 5.53
C GLN A 12 10.56 14.56 5.31
N TRP A 13 11.60 14.37 4.48
CA TRP A 13 12.15 13.07 4.14
C TRP A 13 12.68 12.40 5.39
N ASN A 14 11.93 11.42 5.88
CA ASN A 14 12.35 10.55 6.96
C ASN A 14 12.67 9.16 6.39
N TRP A 15 13.45 8.36 7.13
CA TRP A 15 13.82 7.00 6.75
C TRP A 15 12.58 6.14 6.43
N ALA A 16 11.54 6.25 7.27
CA ALA A 16 10.29 5.53 7.08
C ALA A 16 9.55 5.97 5.80
N GLY A 17 9.46 7.28 5.55
CA GLY A 17 8.80 7.82 4.36
C GLY A 17 9.52 7.45 3.07
N SER A 18 10.85 7.57 3.06
CA SER A 18 11.68 7.21 1.89
C SER A 18 11.54 5.73 1.55
N THR A 19 11.54 4.86 2.56
CA THR A 19 11.33 3.41 2.39
C THR A 19 9.97 3.10 1.80
N PHE A 20 8.91 3.77 2.27
CA PHE A 20 7.56 3.60 1.73
C PHE A 20 7.49 3.93 0.24
N PHE A 21 8.04 5.07 -0.18
CA PHE A 21 8.02 5.46 -1.59
C PHE A 21 8.85 4.51 -2.47
N ILE A 22 10.02 4.06 -2.00
CA ILE A 22 10.84 3.09 -2.73
C ILE A 22 10.05 1.78 -2.95
N LEU A 23 9.41 1.26 -1.89
CA LEU A 23 8.58 0.05 -2.00
C LEU A 23 7.38 0.25 -2.92
N LEU A 24 6.77 1.44 -2.91
CA LEU A 24 5.65 1.77 -3.79
C LEU A 24 6.10 1.80 -5.26
N PHE A 25 7.23 2.44 -5.57
CA PHE A 25 7.81 2.42 -6.91
C PHE A 25 8.17 1.00 -7.36
N LEU A 26 8.83 0.21 -6.51
CA LEU A 26 9.13 -1.20 -6.80
C LEU A 26 7.88 -2.02 -7.05
N SER A 27 6.81 -1.80 -6.28
CA SER A 27 5.54 -2.51 -6.45
C SER A 27 4.88 -2.17 -7.79
N ILE A 28 4.86 -0.88 -8.16
CA ILE A 28 4.31 -0.43 -9.44
C ILE A 28 5.13 -1.03 -10.59
N THR A 29 6.45 -0.85 -10.60
CA THR A 29 7.31 -1.39 -11.66
C THR A 29 7.25 -2.90 -11.75
N GLY A 30 7.25 -3.61 -10.61
CA GLY A 30 7.13 -5.06 -10.55
C GLY A 30 5.80 -5.54 -11.14
N LEU A 31 4.69 -4.87 -10.83
CA LEU A 31 3.38 -5.18 -11.41
C LEU A 31 3.32 -4.86 -12.91
N THR A 32 3.91 -3.76 -13.36
CA THR A 32 3.98 -3.43 -14.80
C THR A 32 4.73 -4.51 -15.57
N VAL A 33 5.87 -4.97 -15.06
CA VAL A 33 6.63 -6.07 -15.67
C VAL A 33 5.82 -7.37 -15.65
N TRP A 34 5.17 -7.67 -14.52
CA TRP A 34 4.36 -8.87 -14.39
C TRP A 34 3.18 -8.89 -15.37
N ASP A 35 2.48 -7.77 -15.53
CA ASP A 35 1.32 -7.67 -16.42
C ASP A 35 1.75 -7.73 -17.90
N ALA A 36 2.95 -7.24 -18.22
CA ALA A 36 3.55 -7.41 -19.55
C ALA A 36 3.87 -8.87 -19.89
N ILE A 37 4.25 -9.68 -18.88
CA ILE A 37 4.60 -11.11 -19.06
C ILE A 37 3.34 -11.99 -19.02
N ALA A 38 2.41 -11.71 -18.11
CA ALA A 38 1.25 -12.54 -17.83
C ALA A 38 0.01 -11.65 -17.64
N PRO A 39 -0.65 -11.25 -18.75
CA PRO A 39 -1.77 -10.31 -18.71
C PRO A 39 -2.89 -10.85 -17.81
N GLY A 40 -3.23 -10.05 -16.80
CA GLY A 40 -4.24 -10.41 -15.81
C GLY A 40 -5.66 -10.37 -16.38
N ILE A 41 -6.40 -11.47 -16.28
CA ILE A 41 -7.85 -11.46 -16.50
C ILE A 41 -8.49 -10.73 -15.32
N SER A 42 -9.23 -9.66 -15.61
CA SER A 42 -9.94 -8.89 -14.59
C SER A 42 -11.04 -9.75 -13.97
N LYS A 43 -11.04 -9.89 -12.64
CA LYS A 43 -12.01 -10.71 -11.92
C LYS A 43 -12.83 -9.82 -10.99
N LYS A 44 -14.13 -10.11 -10.88
CA LYS A 44 -14.96 -9.56 -9.81
C LYS A 44 -14.64 -10.32 -8.53
N GLY A 45 -14.08 -9.61 -7.56
CA GLY A 45 -13.73 -10.13 -6.25
C GLY A 45 -14.68 -9.61 -5.16
N LEU A 46 -14.11 -9.16 -4.05
CA LEU A 46 -14.83 -8.61 -2.89
C LEU A 46 -15.58 -7.31 -3.19
N LEU A 47 -15.04 -6.45 -4.06
CA LEU A 47 -15.64 -5.18 -4.44
C LEU A 47 -16.53 -5.35 -5.68
N PRO A 48 -17.65 -4.62 -5.80
CA PRO A 48 -18.55 -4.68 -6.97
C PRO A 48 -17.94 -4.10 -8.27
N ILE A 49 -16.65 -3.79 -8.27
CA ILE A 49 -15.86 -3.33 -9.42
C ILE A 49 -14.93 -4.45 -9.90
N SER A 50 -14.74 -4.53 -11.22
CA SER A 50 -13.72 -5.40 -11.81
C SER A 50 -12.34 -4.86 -11.43
N THR A 51 -11.54 -5.65 -10.71
CA THR A 51 -10.18 -5.25 -10.29
C THR A 51 -9.15 -6.13 -10.97
N THR A 52 -8.09 -5.50 -11.51
CA THR A 52 -6.90 -6.21 -11.96
C THR A 52 -6.03 -6.61 -10.76
N ARG A 53 -4.98 -7.39 -11.00
CA ARG A 53 -3.99 -7.75 -9.95
C ARG A 53 -3.32 -6.51 -9.37
N GLY A 54 -3.00 -5.53 -10.22
CA GLY A 54 -2.40 -4.27 -9.79
C GLY A 54 -3.37 -3.42 -8.96
N ASP A 55 -4.63 -3.33 -9.38
CA ASP A 55 -5.65 -2.57 -8.63
C ASP A 55 -5.84 -3.13 -7.22
N ARG A 56 -5.78 -4.46 -7.06
CA ARG A 56 -5.89 -5.12 -5.74
C ARG A 56 -4.73 -4.79 -4.82
N LEU A 57 -3.50 -4.73 -5.33
CA LEU A 57 -2.34 -4.35 -4.52
C LEU A 57 -2.46 -2.88 -4.07
N PHE A 58 -2.88 -1.99 -4.96
CA PHE A 58 -3.06 -0.59 -4.63
C PHE A 58 -4.17 -0.38 -3.59
N VAL A 59 -5.33 -1.03 -3.78
CA VAL A 59 -6.43 -1.00 -2.81
C VAL A 59 -6.01 -1.59 -1.46
N GLY A 60 -5.23 -2.68 -1.46
CA GLY A 60 -4.65 -3.26 -0.25
C GLY A 60 -3.77 -2.26 0.51
N ILE A 61 -2.85 -1.58 -0.18
CA ILE A 61 -1.98 -0.55 0.42
C ILE A 61 -2.82 0.62 0.97
N MET A 62 -3.75 1.16 0.17
CA MET A 62 -4.59 2.29 0.60
C MET A 62 -5.50 1.93 1.78
N GLY A 63 -6.10 0.74 1.76
CA GLY A 63 -6.90 0.23 2.87
C GLY A 63 -6.06 -0.01 4.13
N SER A 64 -4.83 -0.48 3.99
CA SER A 64 -3.89 -0.69 5.11
C SER A 64 -3.50 0.63 5.78
N ILE A 65 -3.19 1.65 4.99
CA ILE A 65 -2.89 3.00 5.48
C ILE A 65 -4.13 3.57 6.19
N GLY A 66 -5.30 3.49 5.55
CA GLY A 66 -6.56 3.95 6.11
C GLY A 66 -6.90 3.28 7.44
N LEU A 67 -6.82 1.95 7.53
CA LEU A 67 -7.06 1.21 8.76
C LEU A 67 -6.09 1.60 9.87
N THR A 68 -4.81 1.75 9.54
CA THR A 68 -3.77 2.09 10.52
C THR A 68 -3.96 3.52 11.04
N LEU A 69 -4.31 4.47 10.17
CA LEU A 69 -4.64 5.84 10.57
C LEU A 69 -5.93 5.91 11.39
N LEU A 70 -6.95 5.12 11.02
CA LEU A 70 -8.18 5.01 11.79
C LEU A 70 -7.92 4.44 13.19
N TRP A 71 -7.06 3.43 13.29
CA TRP A 71 -6.62 2.88 14.58
C TRP A 71 -5.92 3.95 15.43
N LEU A 72 -4.96 4.68 14.84
CA LEU A 72 -4.27 5.77 15.51
C LEU A 72 -5.24 6.88 15.96
N ALA A 73 -6.28 7.18 15.16
CA ALA A 73 -7.27 8.19 15.51
C ALA A 73 -8.19 7.76 16.68
N LEU A 74 -8.52 6.47 16.79
CA LEU A 74 -9.45 5.95 17.80
C LEU A 74 -8.76 5.47 19.09
N ILE A 75 -7.67 4.73 18.96
CA ILE A 75 -7.00 4.00 20.05
C ILE A 75 -5.63 4.63 20.38
N GLY A 76 -5.09 5.43 19.46
CA GLY A 76 -3.75 6.02 19.60
C GLY A 76 -2.64 5.01 19.38
N ASN A 77 -1.47 5.25 19.98
CA ASN A 77 -0.28 4.43 19.80
C ASN A 77 -0.30 3.11 20.60
N GLN A 78 -1.42 2.78 21.22
CA GLN A 78 -1.56 1.56 22.02
C GLN A 78 -1.90 0.36 21.12
N ALA A 79 -1.34 -0.80 21.48
CA ALA A 79 -1.64 -2.08 20.85
C ALA A 79 -1.51 -2.10 19.30
N LEU A 80 -0.48 -1.45 18.74
CA LEU A 80 -0.20 -1.44 17.29
C LEU A 80 -0.15 -2.83 16.64
N TRP A 81 0.20 -3.87 17.39
CA TRP A 81 0.17 -5.26 16.92
C TRP A 81 -1.23 -5.71 16.50
N LEU A 82 -2.29 -5.23 17.16
CA LEU A 82 -3.67 -5.52 16.78
C LEU A 82 -4.05 -4.79 15.49
N ALA A 83 -3.58 -3.56 15.30
CA ALA A 83 -3.76 -2.84 14.04
C ALA A 83 -3.10 -3.60 12.88
N LEU A 84 -1.88 -4.10 13.08
CA LEU A 84 -1.19 -4.95 12.09
C LEU A 84 -1.97 -6.24 11.78
N LEU A 85 -2.54 -6.88 12.80
CA LEU A 85 -3.34 -8.09 12.63
C LEU A 85 -4.61 -7.81 11.82
N LEU A 86 -5.32 -6.71 12.10
CA LEU A 86 -6.49 -6.28 11.33
C LEU A 86 -6.14 -5.98 9.87
N VAL A 87 -5.04 -5.27 9.64
CA VAL A 87 -4.53 -4.99 8.29
C VAL A 87 -4.17 -6.28 7.56
N ALA A 88 -3.53 -7.24 8.24
CA ALA A 88 -3.20 -8.54 7.66
C ALA A 88 -4.46 -9.33 7.28
N ILE A 89 -5.47 -9.36 8.14
CA ILE A 89 -6.77 -9.99 7.85
C ILE A 89 -7.44 -9.32 6.65
N TYR A 90 -7.45 -7.98 6.61
CA TYR A 90 -8.04 -7.21 5.51
C TYR A 90 -7.38 -7.56 4.16
N ASN A 91 -6.04 -7.54 4.10
CA ASN A 91 -5.32 -7.90 2.88
C ASN A 91 -5.49 -9.36 2.50
N ALA A 92 -5.48 -10.28 3.47
CA ALA A 92 -5.72 -11.70 3.21
C ALA A 92 -7.14 -11.93 2.65
N ALA A 93 -8.15 -11.25 3.20
CA ALA A 93 -9.51 -11.31 2.69
C ALA A 93 -9.63 -10.77 1.26
N LEU A 94 -8.94 -9.67 0.95
CA LEU A 94 -8.88 -9.09 -0.39
C LEU A 94 -8.17 -10.02 -1.39
N ALA A 95 -7.10 -10.69 -0.97
CA ALA A 95 -6.32 -11.60 -1.79
C ALA A 95 -7.05 -12.94 -2.04
N LEU A 96 -7.73 -13.50 -1.04
CA LEU A 96 -8.42 -14.78 -1.13
C LEU A 96 -9.77 -14.71 -1.87
N ARG A 97 -10.42 -13.54 -1.84
CA ARG A 97 -11.73 -13.31 -2.48
C ARG A 97 -11.62 -12.51 -3.78
N GLY A 98 -10.42 -12.35 -4.33
CA GLY A 98 -10.09 -11.57 -5.53
C GLY A 98 -9.83 -12.40 -6.78
#